data_AF-A0A318XUQ0-F1
#
_entry.id   AF-A0A318XUQ0-F1
#
_cell.length_a   1.000
_cell.length_b   1.000
_cell.length_c   1.000
_cell.angle_alpha   90.00
_cell.angle_beta   90.00
_cell.angle_gamma   90.00
#
_symmetry.space_group_name_H-M   'P 1'
#
loop_
_entity.id
_entity.type
_entity.pdbx_description
1 polymer ?
#
loop_
_entity_poly.entity_id
_entity_poly.type
_entity_poly.pdbx_seq_one_letter_code
_entity_poly.pdbx_strand_id
1 'polypeptide(L)'
;MWNTINWLFSTRSKSDSSYKFIFFKAILDNLDELGDTYVLKFDRLFERFTEIGWNLVLKYGIRQKAEAKGKSETYLEQILHASCEPDSFAAFKNLGEHERKRICKMVKSKCKTYVVGALYGDTNQLMYSFSKKEEWIELNPQLVDFFCKNKAIIENLNYYKWARFYESINDKALATQLIDIINDDVIRKNESVYRGVLAYEFERIESKNEHKHPINTTQLLFFAEEHALYSSEDINANISNVDVETELYEDFDTMRAYLAEPLQLISKLKRERGIV
;
A
#
# COMPACT_ATOMS: atom_id res chain seq x y z
N MET A 1 6.52 14.33 -8.53
CA MET A 1 6.56 13.22 -7.55
C MET A 1 5.20 12.58 -7.35
N TRP A 2 4.14 13.35 -7.07
CA TRP A 2 2.76 12.84 -7.07
C TRP A 2 2.38 12.09 -8.36
N ASN A 3 2.78 12.57 -9.53
CA ASN A 3 2.55 11.84 -10.80
C ASN A 3 3.18 10.44 -10.81
N THR A 4 4.34 10.24 -10.19
CA THR A 4 5.01 8.94 -10.10
C THR A 4 4.21 7.98 -9.21
N ILE A 5 3.71 8.48 -8.07
CA ILE A 5 2.88 7.70 -7.15
C ILE A 5 1.49 7.42 -7.74
N ASN A 6 0.87 8.41 -8.37
CA ASN A 6 -0.41 8.24 -9.07
C ASN A 6 -0.28 7.25 -10.22
N TRP A 7 0.85 7.25 -10.94
CA TRP A 7 1.11 6.23 -11.95
C TRP A 7 1.16 4.84 -11.32
N LEU A 8 1.97 4.65 -10.27
CA LEU A 8 2.13 3.36 -9.56
C LEU A 8 0.78 2.75 -9.13
N PHE A 9 -0.15 3.61 -8.73
CA PHE A 9 -1.48 3.24 -8.25
C PHE A 9 -2.60 3.37 -9.31
N SER A 10 -2.25 3.75 -10.54
CA SER A 10 -3.19 3.82 -11.65
C SER A 10 -3.49 2.44 -12.23
N THR A 11 -4.58 2.35 -12.99
CA THR A 11 -4.93 1.17 -13.79
C THR A 11 -3.92 0.87 -14.90
N ARG A 12 -2.95 1.77 -15.15
CA ARG A 12 -1.88 1.59 -16.13
C ARG A 12 -0.74 0.72 -15.58
N SER A 13 -0.57 0.68 -14.27
CA SER A 13 0.32 -0.28 -13.58
C SER A 13 -0.37 -1.64 -13.52
N LYS A 14 -0.07 -2.50 -14.49
CA LYS A 14 -0.53 -3.90 -14.44
C LYS A 14 0.13 -4.60 -13.27
N SER A 15 -0.65 -5.33 -12.49
CA SER A 15 -0.14 -6.07 -11.34
C SER A 15 -0.68 -7.47 -11.37
N ASP A 16 0.15 -8.39 -11.84
CA ASP A 16 -0.19 -9.81 -11.86
C ASP A 16 -0.07 -10.43 -10.46
N SER A 17 0.55 -9.72 -9.51
CA SER A 17 0.68 -10.10 -8.10
C SER A 17 0.71 -8.88 -7.18
N SER A 18 0.48 -9.12 -5.88
CA SER A 18 0.52 -8.11 -4.82
C SER A 18 1.91 -7.59 -4.49
N TYR A 19 2.96 -8.17 -5.07
CA TYR A 19 4.34 -7.94 -4.68
C TYR A 19 4.80 -6.50 -4.78
N LYS A 20 4.27 -5.73 -5.74
CA LYS A 20 4.61 -4.31 -5.83
C LYS A 20 4.17 -3.55 -4.57
N PHE A 21 3.01 -3.89 -4.01
CA PHE A 21 2.47 -3.24 -2.82
C PHE A 21 3.24 -3.65 -1.57
N ILE A 22 3.58 -4.93 -1.46
CA ILE A 22 4.43 -5.48 -0.39
C ILE A 22 5.82 -4.84 -0.43
N PHE A 23 6.44 -4.80 -1.61
CA PHE A 23 7.79 -4.25 -1.76
C PHE A 23 7.82 -2.75 -1.55
N PHE A 24 6.82 -2.02 -2.04
CA PHE A 24 6.69 -0.60 -1.76
C PHE A 24 6.52 -0.33 -0.26
N LYS A 25 5.67 -1.11 0.44
CA LYS A 25 5.55 -1.02 1.90
C LYS A 25 6.88 -1.33 2.60
N ALA A 26 7.61 -2.36 2.15
CA ALA A 26 8.94 -2.67 2.70
C ALA A 26 9.94 -1.52 2.50
N ILE A 27 9.85 -0.74 1.42
CA ILE A 27 10.65 0.47 1.25
C ILE A 27 10.21 1.55 2.26
N LEU A 28 8.90 1.82 2.35
CA LEU A 28 8.35 2.85 3.26
C LEU A 28 8.70 2.58 4.73
N ASP A 29 8.66 1.31 5.15
CA ASP A 29 9.00 0.86 6.50
C ASP A 29 10.47 1.04 6.87
N ASN A 30 11.34 1.25 5.88
CA ASN A 30 12.78 1.35 6.08
C ASN A 30 13.33 2.74 5.69
N LEU A 31 12.46 3.74 5.47
CA LEU A 31 12.88 5.10 5.12
C LEU A 31 13.69 5.75 6.24
N ASP A 32 13.32 5.51 7.50
CA ASP A 32 13.92 6.14 8.66
C ASP A 32 15.39 5.69 8.89
N GLU A 33 15.82 4.63 8.20
CA GLU A 33 17.14 4.00 8.37
C GLU A 33 18.06 4.17 7.16
N LEU A 34 17.70 5.04 6.22
CA LEU A 34 18.49 5.36 5.01
C LEU A 34 19.84 6.05 5.32
N GLY A 35 19.91 6.78 6.43
CA GLY A 35 21.01 7.69 6.73
C GLY A 35 21.30 8.66 5.56
N ASP A 36 22.55 9.11 5.45
CA ASP A 36 22.97 10.05 4.39
C ASP A 36 23.18 9.37 3.02
N THR A 37 23.17 8.03 2.97
CA THR A 37 23.51 7.29 1.75
C THR A 37 22.30 7.06 0.85
N TYR A 38 21.09 7.13 1.37
CA TYR A 38 19.86 6.77 0.66
C TYR A 38 19.85 5.32 0.12
N VAL A 39 20.73 4.45 0.63
CA VAL A 39 20.89 3.07 0.16
C VAL A 39 20.19 2.09 1.10
N LEU A 40 19.34 1.22 0.53
CA LEU A 40 18.77 0.07 1.23
C LEU A 40 19.29 -1.23 0.65
N LYS A 41 19.82 -2.09 1.51
CA LYS A 41 20.28 -3.44 1.13
C LYS A 41 19.10 -4.37 0.91
N PHE A 42 19.24 -5.30 -0.04
CA PHE A 42 18.19 -6.29 -0.31
C PHE A 42 17.93 -7.18 0.88
N ASP A 43 18.93 -7.54 1.70
CA ASP A 43 18.70 -8.37 2.88
C ASP A 43 17.61 -7.80 3.79
N ARG A 44 17.70 -6.50 4.04
CA ARG A 44 16.77 -5.76 4.89
C ARG A 44 15.39 -5.62 4.24
N LEU A 45 15.35 -5.21 2.98
CA LEU A 45 14.10 -5.08 2.23
C LEU A 45 13.36 -6.41 2.14
N PHE A 46 14.08 -7.50 1.85
CA PHE A 46 13.49 -8.81 1.71
C PHE A 46 13.18 -9.48 3.05
N GLU A 47 13.83 -9.10 4.15
CA GLU A 47 13.39 -9.48 5.49
C GLU A 47 12.00 -8.91 5.76
N ARG A 48 11.81 -7.60 5.58
CA ARG A 48 10.50 -6.97 5.79
C ARG A 48 9.44 -7.46 4.80
N PHE A 49 9.80 -7.61 3.52
CA PHE A 49 8.94 -8.19 2.50
C PHE A 49 8.48 -9.61 2.88
N THR A 50 9.40 -10.43 3.42
CA THR A 50 9.10 -11.80 3.87
C THR A 50 8.18 -11.79 5.07
N GLU A 51 8.41 -10.93 6.06
CA GLU A 51 7.55 -10.82 7.25
C GLU A 51 6.11 -10.42 6.87
N ILE A 52 5.96 -9.42 6.01
CA ILE A 52 4.65 -9.00 5.51
C ILE A 52 3.94 -10.16 4.79
N GLY A 53 4.67 -10.85 3.91
CA GLY A 53 4.16 -12.03 3.20
C GLY A 53 3.79 -13.18 4.15
N TRP A 54 4.60 -13.42 5.17
CA TRP A 54 4.41 -14.46 6.18
C TRP A 54 3.04 -14.32 6.85
N ASN A 55 2.69 -13.10 7.31
CA ASN A 55 1.41 -12.86 7.93
C ASN A 55 0.27 -13.00 6.91
N LEU A 56 0.35 -12.33 5.77
CA LEU A 56 -0.77 -12.30 4.81
C LEU A 56 -1.07 -13.68 4.20
N VAL A 57 -0.03 -14.47 3.90
CA VAL A 57 -0.19 -15.79 3.28
C VAL A 57 -0.52 -16.86 4.33
N LEU A 58 0.27 -16.97 5.41
CA LEU A 58 0.14 -18.11 6.32
C LEU A 58 -0.87 -17.89 7.44
N LYS A 59 -1.02 -16.66 7.94
CA LYS A 59 -2.01 -16.35 8.99
C LYS A 59 -3.41 -16.20 8.43
N TYR A 60 -3.51 -15.51 7.30
CA TYR A 60 -4.79 -15.09 6.73
C TYR A 60 -5.21 -15.87 5.49
N GLY A 61 -4.35 -16.73 4.93
CA GLY A 61 -4.66 -17.48 3.70
C GLY A 61 -4.85 -16.59 2.47
N ILE A 62 -4.44 -15.33 2.51
CA ILE A 62 -4.66 -14.39 1.42
C ILE A 62 -3.72 -14.75 0.27
N ARG A 63 -4.30 -14.95 -0.91
CA ARG A 63 -3.54 -15.21 -2.13
C ARG A 63 -2.86 -13.94 -2.62
N GLN A 64 -1.70 -14.11 -3.22
CA GLN A 64 -0.87 -13.02 -3.73
C GLN A 64 -1.00 -12.83 -5.24
N LYS A 65 -1.76 -13.69 -5.92
CA LYS A 65 -2.14 -13.59 -7.33
C LYS A 65 -3.47 -14.29 -7.63
N ALA A 66 -4.08 -13.93 -8.75
CA ALA A 66 -5.28 -14.59 -9.25
C ALA A 66 -5.01 -16.07 -9.58
N GLU A 67 -6.04 -16.91 -9.42
CA GLU A 67 -6.01 -18.29 -9.87
C GLU A 67 -5.91 -18.36 -11.40
N ALA A 68 -4.74 -18.74 -11.90
CA ALA A 68 -4.61 -19.19 -13.28
C ALA A 68 -5.03 -20.66 -13.42
N LYS A 69 -5.42 -21.08 -14.63
CA LYS A 69 -5.63 -22.50 -14.97
C LYS A 69 -4.36 -23.28 -14.59
N GLY A 70 -4.44 -24.06 -13.50
CA GLY A 70 -3.30 -24.78 -12.92
C GLY A 70 -2.91 -24.38 -11.49
N LYS A 71 -3.69 -23.55 -10.77
CA LYS A 71 -3.42 -23.16 -9.37
C LYS A 71 -1.99 -22.66 -9.14
N SER A 72 -1.47 -21.85 -10.07
CA SER A 72 -0.08 -21.41 -9.93
C SER A 72 0.05 -20.40 -8.79
N GLU A 73 0.69 -20.80 -7.70
CA GLU A 73 1.14 -19.91 -6.63
C GLU A 73 2.28 -19.02 -7.12
N THR A 74 2.46 -17.88 -6.46
CA THR A 74 3.66 -17.07 -6.60
C THR A 74 4.85 -17.74 -5.93
N TYR A 75 6.09 -17.35 -6.28
CA TYR A 75 7.28 -17.89 -5.61
C TYR A 75 7.33 -17.62 -4.10
N LEU A 76 6.74 -16.51 -3.63
CA LEU A 76 6.63 -16.19 -2.21
C LEU A 76 5.72 -17.21 -1.55
N GLU A 77 4.49 -17.38 -2.05
CA GLU A 77 3.53 -18.37 -1.53
C GLU A 77 4.15 -19.77 -1.47
N GLN A 78 4.79 -20.23 -2.55
CA GLN A 78 5.45 -21.54 -2.59
C GLN A 78 6.53 -21.69 -1.51
N ILE A 79 7.37 -20.67 -1.31
CA ILE A 79 8.44 -20.71 -0.30
C ILE A 79 7.83 -20.70 1.11
N LEU A 80 6.82 -19.87 1.35
CA LEU A 80 6.18 -19.73 2.65
C LEU A 80 5.44 -21.02 3.04
N HIS A 81 4.63 -21.60 2.15
CA HIS A 81 3.94 -22.86 2.40
C HIS A 81 4.92 -24.04 2.56
N ALA A 82 6.04 -24.04 1.85
CA ALA A 82 7.07 -25.06 2.06
C ALA A 82 7.85 -24.90 3.38
N SER A 83 7.74 -23.75 4.04
CA SER A 83 8.48 -23.42 5.27
C SER A 83 7.62 -23.47 6.54
N CYS A 84 6.32 -23.75 6.42
CA CYS A 84 5.40 -23.83 7.54
C CYS A 84 4.43 -24.99 7.32
N GLU A 85 4.30 -25.89 8.29
CA GLU A 85 3.30 -26.94 8.20
C GLU A 85 1.88 -26.35 8.31
N PRO A 86 0.87 -26.96 7.68
CA PRO A 86 -0.52 -26.57 7.86
C PRO A 86 -0.88 -26.52 9.35
N ASP A 87 -1.63 -25.48 9.75
CA ASP A 87 -2.12 -25.26 11.13
C ASP A 87 -1.04 -25.02 12.21
N SER A 88 0.22 -24.86 11.81
CA SER A 88 1.36 -24.62 12.73
C SER A 88 1.81 -23.15 12.79
N PHE A 89 0.93 -22.20 12.42
CA PHE A 89 1.31 -20.79 12.29
C PHE A 89 1.94 -20.23 13.57
N ALA A 90 3.19 -19.79 13.44
CA ALA A 90 3.88 -18.98 14.43
C ALA A 90 4.14 -17.58 13.85
N ALA A 91 4.07 -16.55 14.70
CA ALA A 91 4.46 -15.20 14.29
C ALA A 91 5.92 -15.19 13.80
N PHE A 92 6.22 -14.45 12.73
CA PHE A 92 7.55 -14.47 12.10
C PHE A 92 8.70 -14.20 13.08
N LYS A 93 8.49 -13.27 14.03
CA LYS A 93 9.44 -12.93 15.11
C LYS A 93 9.73 -14.08 16.09
N ASN A 94 8.82 -15.04 16.22
CA ASN A 94 8.94 -16.18 17.13
C ASN A 94 9.70 -17.35 16.50
N LEU A 95 9.94 -17.30 15.18
CA LEU A 95 10.77 -18.29 14.49
C LEU A 95 12.23 -18.15 14.92
N GLY A 96 12.97 -19.27 14.89
CA GLY A 96 14.39 -19.26 15.17
C GLY A 96 15.16 -18.37 14.18
N GLU A 97 16.20 -17.67 14.64
CA GLU A 97 16.98 -16.75 13.81
C GLU A 97 17.53 -17.42 12.53
N HIS A 98 18.02 -18.66 12.66
CA HIS A 98 18.51 -19.45 11.54
C HIS A 98 17.41 -19.72 10.50
N GLU A 99 16.20 -20.03 10.94
CA GLU A 99 15.06 -20.29 10.09
C GLU A 99 14.59 -19.02 9.37
N ARG A 100 14.44 -17.91 10.10
CA ARG A 100 14.13 -16.59 9.51
C ARG A 100 15.12 -16.23 8.42
N LYS A 101 16.43 -16.32 8.70
CA LYS A 101 17.49 -16.03 7.73
C LYS A 101 17.42 -16.94 6.51
N ARG A 102 17.14 -18.23 6.70
CA ARG A 102 16.96 -19.20 5.61
C ARG A 102 15.79 -18.80 4.70
N ILE A 103 14.62 -18.52 5.28
CA ILE A 103 13.41 -18.15 4.53
C ILE A 103 13.65 -16.84 3.78
N CYS A 104 14.17 -15.81 4.46
CA CYS A 104 14.49 -14.52 3.82
C CYS A 104 15.46 -14.68 2.66
N LYS A 105 16.50 -15.52 2.81
CA LYS A 105 17.47 -15.81 1.74
C LYS A 105 16.79 -16.49 0.54
N MET A 106 15.89 -17.44 0.77
CA MET A 106 15.13 -18.10 -0.30
C MET A 106 14.23 -17.11 -1.04
N VAL A 107 13.45 -16.32 -0.28
CA VAL A 107 12.54 -15.30 -0.83
C VAL A 107 13.33 -14.25 -1.62
N LYS A 108 14.40 -13.68 -1.04
CA LYS A 108 15.30 -12.72 -1.70
C LYS A 108 15.81 -13.28 -3.03
N SER A 109 16.35 -14.50 -3.03
CA SER A 109 16.96 -15.12 -4.21
C SER A 109 15.97 -15.23 -5.38
N LYS A 110 14.72 -15.63 -5.12
CA LYS A 110 13.69 -15.79 -6.15
C LYS A 110 13.01 -14.47 -6.53
N CYS A 111 12.66 -13.65 -5.56
CA CYS A 111 11.82 -12.48 -5.77
C CYS A 111 12.61 -11.26 -6.29
N LYS A 112 13.90 -11.12 -5.97
CA LYS A 112 14.72 -9.98 -6.45
C LYS A 112 14.81 -9.87 -7.97
N THR A 113 14.66 -10.99 -8.68
CA THR A 113 14.73 -11.04 -10.13
C THR A 113 13.63 -10.22 -10.79
N TYR A 114 12.42 -10.29 -10.23
CA TYR A 114 11.20 -9.75 -10.83
C TYR A 114 10.67 -8.52 -10.09
N VAL A 115 10.66 -8.54 -8.75
CA VAL A 115 9.99 -7.52 -7.94
C VAL A 115 10.70 -6.16 -8.02
N VAL A 116 12.03 -6.16 -7.87
CA VAL A 116 12.83 -4.91 -7.86
C VAL A 116 12.80 -4.23 -9.23
N GLY A 117 12.84 -4.99 -10.32
CA GLY A 117 12.78 -4.41 -11.66
C GLY A 117 11.40 -3.89 -12.03
N ALA A 118 10.34 -4.60 -11.60
CA ALA A 118 8.96 -4.21 -11.89
C ALA A 118 8.61 -2.87 -11.25
N LEU A 119 8.86 -2.68 -9.94
CA LEU A 119 8.56 -1.42 -9.27
C LEU A 119 9.42 -0.26 -9.81
N TYR A 120 10.67 -0.53 -10.18
CA TYR A 120 11.53 0.45 -10.85
C TYR A 120 10.92 0.92 -12.18
N GLY A 121 10.47 -0.02 -13.02
CA GLY A 121 9.83 0.30 -14.30
C GLY A 121 8.53 1.08 -14.13
N ASP A 122 7.66 0.63 -13.22
CA ASP A 122 6.35 1.24 -12.93
C ASP A 122 6.45 2.67 -12.39
N THR A 123 7.59 3.02 -11.79
CA THR A 123 7.86 4.36 -11.27
C THR A 123 8.59 5.24 -12.29
N ASN A 124 8.59 4.84 -13.56
CA ASN A 124 9.35 5.48 -14.64
C ASN A 124 10.83 5.66 -14.28
N GLN A 125 11.39 4.73 -13.47
CA GLN A 125 12.78 4.75 -13.06
C GLN A 125 13.16 5.93 -12.15
N LEU A 126 12.16 6.69 -11.66
CA LEU A 126 12.39 7.90 -10.88
C LEU A 126 12.56 7.61 -9.38
N MET A 127 12.04 6.48 -8.89
CA MET A 127 11.99 6.16 -7.46
C MET A 127 13.36 5.81 -6.88
N TYR A 128 14.10 4.95 -7.56
CA TYR A 128 15.39 4.47 -7.08
C TYR A 128 16.24 3.96 -8.23
N SER A 129 17.54 3.87 -8.05
CA SER A 129 18.42 3.00 -8.85
C SER A 129 18.67 1.69 -8.10
N PHE A 130 19.17 0.64 -8.75
CA PHE A 130 19.45 -0.62 -8.07
C PHE A 130 20.58 -1.44 -8.69
N SER A 131 21.24 -2.26 -7.88
CA SER A 131 22.18 -3.28 -8.32
C SER A 131 21.73 -4.66 -7.84
N LYS A 132 21.40 -5.57 -8.77
CA LYS A 132 21.08 -6.97 -8.45
C LYS A 132 22.32 -7.78 -8.04
N LYS A 133 23.50 -7.37 -8.50
CA LYS A 133 24.79 -8.01 -8.20
C LYS A 133 25.25 -7.65 -6.79
N GLU A 134 25.23 -6.36 -6.49
CA GLU A 134 25.67 -5.81 -5.19
C GLU A 134 24.51 -5.75 -4.17
N GLU A 135 23.31 -6.15 -4.57
CA GLU A 135 22.12 -6.34 -3.75
C GLU A 135 21.68 -5.10 -2.96
N TRP A 136 21.44 -4.01 -3.67
CA TRP A 136 20.95 -2.75 -3.08
C TRP A 136 20.01 -1.98 -4.01
N ILE A 137 19.17 -1.13 -3.41
CA ILE A 137 18.52 0.02 -4.08
C ILE A 137 19.06 1.32 -3.48
N GLU A 138 19.14 2.37 -4.30
CA GLU A 138 19.49 3.73 -3.87
C GLU A 138 18.30 4.62 -4.22
N LEU A 139 17.61 5.13 -3.20
CA LEU A 139 16.42 5.94 -3.39
C LEU A 139 16.80 7.34 -3.88
N ASN A 140 15.94 7.91 -4.74
CA ASN A 140 16.08 9.30 -5.13
C ASN A 140 15.85 10.21 -3.89
N PRO A 141 16.84 11.03 -3.47
CA PRO A 141 16.74 11.86 -2.27
C PRO A 141 15.52 12.77 -2.24
N GLN A 142 15.12 13.30 -3.40
CA GLN A 142 13.94 14.17 -3.50
C GLN A 142 12.64 13.39 -3.24
N LEU A 143 12.58 12.12 -3.66
CA LEU A 143 11.43 11.26 -3.35
C LEU A 143 11.44 10.77 -1.91
N VAL A 144 12.61 10.61 -1.29
CA VAL A 144 12.70 10.30 0.15
C VAL A 144 12.10 11.44 0.96
N ASP A 145 12.51 12.69 0.72
CA ASP A 145 11.92 13.85 1.40
C ASP A 145 10.40 13.94 1.19
N PHE A 146 9.95 13.71 -0.05
CA PHE A 146 8.54 13.64 -0.39
C PHE A 146 7.80 12.50 0.34
N PHE A 147 8.39 11.30 0.44
CA PHE A 147 7.79 10.17 1.15
C PHE A 147 7.74 10.43 2.66
N CYS A 148 8.78 10.99 3.26
CA CYS A 148 8.79 11.32 4.68
C CYS A 148 7.70 12.35 5.02
N LYS A 149 7.53 13.38 4.18
CA LYS A 149 6.48 14.42 4.37
C LYS A 149 5.06 13.87 4.20
N ASN A 150 4.87 12.88 3.33
CA ASN A 150 3.55 12.38 2.93
C ASN A 150 3.32 10.91 3.34
N LYS A 151 4.10 10.37 4.29
CA LYS A 151 4.18 8.93 4.60
C LYS A 151 2.80 8.33 4.84
N ALA A 152 2.04 8.91 5.77
CA ALA A 152 0.69 8.43 6.12
C ALA A 152 -0.26 8.39 4.91
N ILE A 153 -0.19 9.40 4.04
CA ILE A 153 -1.04 9.48 2.84
C ILE A 153 -0.66 8.40 1.84
N ILE A 154 0.63 8.26 1.57
CA ILE A 154 1.17 7.31 0.59
C ILE A 154 0.92 5.87 1.05
N GLU A 155 1.07 5.59 2.34
CA GLU A 155 0.76 4.29 2.92
C GLU A 155 -0.72 3.97 2.81
N ASN A 156 -1.60 4.91 3.13
CA ASN A 156 -3.04 4.70 3.01
C ASN A 156 -3.45 4.41 1.55
N LEU A 157 -2.88 5.16 0.59
CA LEU A 157 -3.09 4.89 -0.84
C LEU A 157 -2.60 3.50 -1.23
N ASN A 158 -1.43 3.08 -0.72
CA ASN A 158 -0.92 1.74 -0.93
C ASN A 158 -1.90 0.69 -0.39
N TYR A 159 -2.37 0.83 0.84
CA TYR A 159 -3.31 -0.11 1.45
C TYR A 159 -4.65 -0.17 0.72
N TYR A 160 -5.18 0.97 0.29
CA TYR A 160 -6.43 1.00 -0.46
C TYR A 160 -6.31 0.22 -1.77
N LYS A 161 -5.26 0.49 -2.55
CA LYS A 161 -5.04 -0.17 -3.84
C LYS A 161 -4.71 -1.65 -3.68
N TRP A 162 -3.97 -1.98 -2.63
CA TRP A 162 -3.63 -3.35 -2.29
C TRP A 162 -4.86 -4.16 -1.86
N ALA A 163 -5.72 -3.58 -1.03
CA ALA A 163 -6.98 -4.20 -0.64
C ALA A 163 -7.90 -4.44 -1.85
N ARG A 164 -8.02 -3.47 -2.76
CA ARG A 164 -8.76 -3.63 -4.02
C ARG A 164 -8.20 -4.74 -4.89
N PHE A 165 -6.88 -4.88 -4.95
CA PHE A 165 -6.25 -5.98 -5.65
C PHE A 165 -6.64 -7.32 -5.01
N TYR A 166 -6.59 -7.43 -3.69
CA TYR A 166 -6.98 -8.66 -2.98
C TYR A 166 -8.45 -9.04 -3.18
N GLU A 167 -9.36 -8.07 -3.19
CA GLU A 167 -10.77 -8.29 -3.54
C GLU A 167 -10.94 -8.92 -4.93
N SER A 168 -10.09 -8.53 -5.89
CA SER A 168 -10.21 -9.03 -7.26
C SER A 168 -9.66 -10.44 -7.48
N ILE A 169 -8.81 -10.93 -6.58
CA ILE A 169 -8.09 -12.20 -6.77
C ILE A 169 -8.45 -13.30 -5.77
N ASN A 170 -9.13 -12.96 -4.68
CA ASN A 170 -9.58 -13.88 -3.64
C ASN A 170 -11.10 -14.03 -3.67
N ASP A 171 -11.60 -15.17 -3.18
CA ASP A 171 -13.03 -15.47 -3.20
C ASP A 171 -13.78 -14.84 -2.01
N LYS A 172 -15.11 -14.82 -2.15
CA LYS A 172 -15.99 -14.30 -1.09
C LYS A 172 -15.97 -15.16 0.18
N ALA A 173 -15.66 -16.45 0.04
CA ALA A 173 -15.60 -17.36 1.18
C ALA A 173 -14.44 -16.98 2.13
N LEU A 174 -13.25 -16.71 1.57
CA LEU A 174 -12.13 -16.19 2.34
C LEU A 174 -12.48 -14.84 2.97
N ALA A 175 -13.14 -13.95 2.23
CA ALA A 175 -13.55 -12.65 2.77
C ALA A 175 -14.42 -12.79 4.03
N THR A 176 -15.38 -13.72 4.05
CA THR A 176 -16.20 -14.00 5.24
C THR A 176 -15.36 -14.55 6.40
N GLN A 177 -14.46 -15.51 6.13
CA GLN A 177 -13.57 -16.06 7.16
C GLN A 177 -12.68 -14.98 7.78
N LEU A 178 -12.21 -14.03 6.98
CA LEU A 178 -11.38 -12.93 7.46
C LEU A 178 -12.15 -12.02 8.42
N ILE A 179 -13.43 -11.74 8.17
CA ILE A 179 -14.29 -10.95 9.08
C ILE A 179 -14.31 -11.60 10.47
N ASP A 180 -14.49 -12.92 10.52
CA ASP A 180 -14.49 -13.68 11.78
C ASP A 180 -13.13 -13.61 12.51
N ILE A 181 -12.02 -13.55 11.77
CA ILE A 181 -10.67 -13.49 12.34
C ILE A 181 -10.33 -12.10 12.91
N ILE A 182 -10.66 -11.01 12.21
CA ILE A 182 -10.26 -9.65 12.63
C ILE A 182 -11.25 -8.96 13.57
N ASN A 183 -12.43 -9.55 13.77
CA ASN A 183 -13.61 -8.97 14.42
C ASN A 183 -14.14 -7.72 13.69
N ASP A 184 -15.47 -7.63 13.56
CA ASP A 184 -16.15 -6.62 12.73
C ASP A 184 -15.80 -5.17 13.12
N ASP A 185 -15.51 -4.91 14.40
CA ASP A 185 -15.20 -3.58 14.97
C ASP A 185 -13.92 -2.93 14.40
N VAL A 186 -13.02 -3.71 13.80
CA VAL A 186 -11.79 -3.19 13.18
C VAL A 186 -12.06 -2.67 11.76
N ILE A 187 -13.13 -3.15 11.12
CA ILE A 187 -13.48 -2.79 9.75
C ILE A 187 -14.30 -1.50 9.80
N ARG A 188 -13.77 -0.42 9.22
CA ARG A 188 -14.53 0.84 9.14
C ARG A 188 -15.73 0.66 8.23
N LYS A 189 -16.81 1.40 8.51
CA LYS A 189 -18.02 1.40 7.68
C LYS A 189 -17.66 1.66 6.22
N ASN A 190 -18.09 0.78 5.32
CA ASN A 190 -17.82 0.79 3.87
C ASN A 190 -16.38 0.49 3.43
N GLU A 191 -15.50 0.03 4.32
CA GLU A 191 -14.19 -0.50 3.93
C GLU A 191 -14.24 -2.00 3.62
N SER A 192 -13.30 -2.48 2.80
CA SER A 192 -13.19 -3.90 2.52
C SER A 192 -12.56 -4.65 3.70
N VAL A 193 -12.90 -5.93 3.86
CA VAL A 193 -12.28 -6.77 4.88
C VAL A 193 -10.75 -6.80 4.72
N TYR A 194 -10.25 -6.82 3.48
CA TYR A 194 -8.81 -6.78 3.20
C TYR A 194 -8.17 -5.47 3.67
N ARG A 195 -8.87 -4.33 3.58
CA ARG A 195 -8.40 -3.05 4.13
C ARG A 195 -8.32 -3.11 5.66
N GLY A 196 -9.30 -3.74 6.30
CA GLY A 196 -9.32 -4.02 7.73
C GLY A 196 -8.14 -4.91 8.17
N VAL A 197 -7.84 -5.98 7.43
CA VAL A 197 -6.66 -6.84 7.67
C VAL A 197 -5.36 -6.04 7.60
N LEU A 198 -5.19 -5.22 6.54
CA LEU A 198 -3.99 -4.38 6.39
C LEU A 198 -3.87 -3.34 7.52
N ALA A 199 -4.97 -2.74 7.95
CA ALA A 199 -4.98 -1.82 9.10
C ALA A 199 -4.61 -2.54 10.40
N TYR A 200 -5.20 -3.71 10.63
CA TYR A 200 -4.97 -4.52 11.81
C TYR A 200 -3.49 -4.91 11.94
N GLU A 201 -2.89 -5.35 10.84
CA GLU A 201 -1.50 -5.81 10.80
C GLU A 201 -0.49 -4.66 10.80
N PHE A 202 -0.74 -3.60 10.04
CA PHE A 202 0.31 -2.64 9.71
C PHE A 202 0.07 -1.21 10.23
N GLU A 203 -1.16 -0.84 10.62
CA GLU A 203 -1.43 0.49 11.18
C GLU A 203 -1.50 0.48 12.72
N ARG A 204 -1.96 -0.62 13.33
CA ARG A 204 -2.00 -0.73 14.80
C ARG A 204 -0.61 -0.71 15.43
N ILE A 205 0.40 -1.27 14.75
CA ILE A 205 1.76 -1.35 15.26
C ILE A 205 2.40 0.05 15.31
N GLU A 206 2.12 0.90 14.31
CA GLU A 206 2.61 2.29 14.22
C GLU A 206 2.02 3.20 15.31
N SER A 207 0.76 2.97 15.70
CA SER A 207 0.08 3.78 16.74
C SER A 207 0.67 3.65 18.16
N LYS A 208 1.54 2.68 18.41
CA LYS A 208 2.28 2.58 19.69
C LYS A 208 3.58 3.38 19.71
N ASN A 209 4.10 3.78 18.55
CA ASN A 209 5.41 4.43 18.43
C ASN A 209 5.34 5.93 18.09
N GLU A 210 4.18 6.48 17.71
CA GLU A 210 4.01 7.92 17.54
C GLU A 210 2.74 8.42 18.24
N HIS A 211 2.91 9.33 19.20
CA HIS A 211 1.83 10.25 19.59
C HIS A 211 1.62 11.25 18.44
N LYS A 212 0.89 10.84 17.40
CA LYS A 212 0.34 11.77 16.41
C LYS A 212 -1.11 11.40 16.14
N HIS A 213 -1.97 12.41 16.27
CA HIS A 213 -3.41 12.29 16.06
C HIS A 213 -3.74 11.58 14.73
N PRO A 214 -4.76 10.70 14.70
CA PRO A 214 -5.23 10.11 13.46
C PRO A 214 -5.75 11.22 12.56
N ILE A 215 -5.01 11.50 11.48
CA ILE A 215 -5.41 12.44 10.44
C ILE A 215 -6.60 11.81 9.72
N ASN A 216 -7.78 12.44 9.82
CA ASN A 216 -8.98 11.95 9.16
C ASN A 216 -8.89 12.14 7.63
N THR A 217 -9.68 11.38 6.88
CA THR A 217 -9.72 11.42 5.41
C THR A 217 -9.96 12.83 4.86
N THR A 218 -10.63 13.68 5.62
CA THR A 218 -10.90 15.09 5.27
C THR A 218 -9.65 15.95 5.33
N GLN A 219 -8.81 15.81 6.37
CA GLN A 219 -7.50 16.48 6.44
C GLN A 219 -6.57 15.99 5.33
N LEU A 220 -6.64 14.72 4.98
CA LEU A 220 -5.98 14.12 3.82
C LEU A 220 -6.37 14.79 2.49
N LEU A 221 -7.66 15.12 2.33
CA LEU A 221 -8.20 15.82 1.16
C LEU A 221 -7.80 17.31 1.16
N PHE A 222 -7.86 17.99 2.30
CA PHE A 222 -7.41 19.37 2.42
C PHE A 222 -5.91 19.52 2.17
N PHE A 223 -5.08 18.57 2.64
CA PHE A 223 -3.65 18.55 2.32
C PHE A 223 -3.39 18.35 0.81
N ALA A 224 -4.16 17.49 0.14
CA ALA A 224 -4.04 17.27 -1.29
C ALA A 224 -4.48 18.52 -2.10
N GLU A 225 -5.46 19.27 -1.59
CA GLU A 225 -5.99 20.50 -2.20
C GLU A 225 -5.05 21.70 -1.96
N GLU A 226 -4.57 21.92 -0.73
CA GLU A 226 -3.55 22.93 -0.41
C GLU A 226 -2.28 22.71 -1.24
N HIS A 227 -1.87 21.47 -1.46
CA HIS A 227 -0.71 21.16 -2.29
C HIS A 227 -0.96 21.24 -3.81
N ALA A 228 -2.21 21.24 -4.26
CA ALA A 228 -2.58 21.59 -5.63
C ALA A 228 -2.59 23.12 -5.86
N LEU A 229 -2.91 23.89 -4.81
CA LEU A 229 -2.97 25.36 -4.83
C LEU A 229 -1.60 26.05 -4.87
N TYR A 230 -0.49 25.36 -4.58
CA TYR A 230 0.86 25.92 -4.86
C TYR A 230 1.18 26.06 -6.37
N SER A 231 0.20 25.83 -7.25
CA SER A 231 0.28 26.14 -8.68
C SER A 231 -0.69 27.24 -9.16
N SER A 232 -1.42 27.90 -8.26
CA SER A 232 -2.18 29.11 -8.60
C SER A 232 -2.46 29.94 -7.35
N GLU A 233 -1.98 31.18 -7.37
CA GLU A 233 -2.24 32.21 -6.37
C GLU A 233 -3.75 32.41 -6.08
N ASP A 234 -4.01 32.77 -4.83
CA ASP A 234 -5.23 33.31 -4.23
C ASP A 234 -6.54 32.48 -4.30
N ILE A 235 -7.11 32.19 -3.12
CA ILE A 235 -8.34 32.85 -2.62
C ILE A 235 -8.69 32.26 -1.24
N ASN A 236 -8.75 33.15 -0.26
CA ASN A 236 -9.39 32.96 1.03
C ASN A 236 -10.91 32.76 0.85
N ALA A 237 -11.49 31.68 1.37
CA ALA A 237 -12.91 31.62 1.68
C ALA A 237 -13.17 30.66 2.85
N ASN A 238 -13.64 31.21 3.97
CA ASN A 238 -14.17 30.46 5.10
C ASN A 238 -15.32 29.56 4.64
N ILE A 239 -15.14 28.24 4.74
CA ILE A 239 -16.21 27.26 4.54
C ILE A 239 -16.55 26.68 5.92
N SER A 240 -17.78 26.89 6.38
CA SER A 240 -18.27 26.35 7.64
C SER A 240 -18.42 24.82 7.54
N ASN A 241 -17.76 24.11 8.45
CA ASN A 241 -17.67 22.63 8.54
C ASN A 241 -19.01 21.86 8.57
N VAL A 242 -20.16 22.53 8.59
CA VAL A 242 -21.47 21.89 8.76
C VAL A 242 -22.13 21.53 7.41
N ASP A 243 -21.83 22.26 6.32
CA ASP A 243 -22.43 21.98 5.00
C ASP A 243 -21.70 20.87 4.23
N VAL A 244 -20.41 20.65 4.50
CA VAL A 244 -19.57 19.67 3.78
C VAL A 244 -19.88 18.23 4.19
N GLU A 245 -20.24 18.01 5.46
CA GLU A 245 -20.60 16.68 5.96
C GLU A 245 -21.89 16.17 5.31
N THR A 246 -22.83 17.05 4.99
CA THR A 246 -24.12 16.64 4.41
C THR A 246 -23.98 16.27 2.93
N GLU A 247 -23.12 16.95 2.17
CA GLU A 247 -22.91 16.69 0.74
C GLU A 247 -22.09 15.42 0.46
N LEU A 248 -21.17 15.02 1.35
CA LEU A 248 -20.24 13.90 1.12
C LEU A 248 -20.81 12.51 1.45
N TYR A 249 -21.83 12.42 2.30
CA TYR A 249 -22.33 11.14 2.81
C TYR A 249 -23.67 10.69 2.19
N GLU A 250 -24.34 11.54 1.40
CA GLU A 250 -25.66 11.18 0.83
C GLU A 250 -25.62 10.62 -0.61
N ASP A 251 -24.52 10.67 -1.36
CA ASP A 251 -24.51 10.11 -2.71
C ASP A 251 -23.22 9.38 -3.11
N PHE A 252 -23.24 8.05 -3.02
CA PHE A 252 -22.14 7.18 -3.45
C PHE A 252 -22.01 7.10 -4.97
N ASP A 253 -23.02 7.51 -5.75
CA ASP A 253 -22.97 7.44 -7.20
C ASP A 253 -22.09 8.55 -7.78
N THR A 254 -22.07 9.73 -7.15
CA THR A 254 -21.11 10.81 -7.49
C THR A 254 -19.67 10.45 -7.12
N MET A 255 -19.43 9.74 -6.00
CA MET A 255 -18.09 9.28 -5.62
C MET A 255 -17.56 8.19 -6.56
N ARG A 256 -18.43 7.33 -7.08
CA ARG A 256 -18.08 6.30 -8.08
C ARG A 256 -17.76 6.93 -9.44
N ALA A 257 -18.49 7.97 -9.84
CA ALA A 257 -18.20 8.77 -11.03
C ALA A 257 -16.87 9.54 -10.92
N TYR A 258 -16.56 10.07 -9.72
CA TYR A 258 -15.29 10.75 -9.41
C TYR A 258 -14.07 9.84 -9.56
N LEU A 259 -14.16 8.59 -9.08
CA LEU A 259 -13.06 7.63 -9.19
C LEU A 259 -12.87 7.08 -10.61
N ALA A 260 -13.92 7.11 -11.43
CA ALA A 260 -13.86 6.69 -12.83
C ALA A 260 -13.21 7.76 -13.71
N GLU A 261 -13.67 9.02 -13.63
CA GLU A 261 -13.14 10.14 -14.43
C GLU A 261 -13.11 11.46 -13.64
N PRO A 262 -12.09 11.67 -12.78
CA PRO A 262 -12.07 12.75 -11.80
C PRO A 262 -12.04 14.16 -12.43
N LEU A 263 -11.41 14.31 -13.60
CA LEU A 263 -11.33 15.60 -14.29
C LEU A 263 -12.68 16.08 -14.86
N GLN A 264 -13.56 15.16 -15.23
CA GLN A 264 -14.88 15.50 -15.77
C GLN A 264 -15.85 15.95 -14.68
N LEU A 265 -15.79 15.33 -13.50
CA LEU A 265 -16.63 15.75 -12.39
C LEU A 265 -16.21 17.11 -11.85
N ILE A 266 -14.89 17.38 -11.75
CA ILE A 266 -14.36 18.68 -11.34
C ILE A 266 -14.81 19.79 -12.30
N SER A 267 -14.77 19.56 -13.62
CA SER A 267 -15.23 20.55 -14.59
C SER A 267 -16.75 20.74 -14.59
N LYS A 268 -17.53 19.70 -14.30
CA LYS A 268 -18.99 19.79 -14.12
C LYS A 268 -19.35 20.59 -12.87
N LEU A 269 -18.72 20.31 -11.73
CA LEU A 269 -18.98 20.99 -10.45
C LEU A 269 -18.56 22.47 -10.49
N LYS A 270 -17.43 22.78 -11.15
CA LYS A 270 -17.00 24.16 -11.41
C LYS A 270 -18.06 24.94 -12.18
N ARG A 271 -18.58 24.35 -13.26
CA ARG A 271 -19.64 24.95 -14.09
C ARG A 271 -20.97 25.10 -13.36
N GLU A 272 -21.37 24.13 -12.52
CA GLU A 272 -22.60 24.19 -11.71
C GLU A 272 -22.51 25.25 -10.60
N ARG A 273 -21.31 25.54 -10.10
CA ARG A 273 -21.05 26.59 -9.11
C ARG A 273 -20.69 27.95 -9.73
N GLY A 274 -20.78 28.09 -11.06
CA GLY A 274 -20.50 29.34 -11.78
C GLY A 274 -19.03 29.76 -11.78
N ILE A 275 -18.13 28.83 -11.47
CA ILE A 275 -16.68 29.03 -11.47
C ILE A 275 -16.19 28.55 -12.85
N VAL A 276 -15.85 29.50 -13.74
CA VAL A 276 -15.23 29.20 -15.04
C VAL A 276 -13.76 28.83 -14.85
#